data_AF-A0A227NYF9-F1
#
_entry.id   AF-A0A227NYF9-F1
#
_cell.length_a   1.000
_cell.length_b   1.000
_cell.length_c   1.000
_cell.angle_alpha   90.00
_cell.angle_beta   90.00
_cell.angle_gamma   90.00
#
_symmetry.space_group_name_H-M   'P 1'
#
loop_
_entity.id
_entity.type
_entity.pdbx_description
1 polymer ?
#
loop_
_entity_poly.entity_id
_entity_poly.type
_entity_poly.pdbx_seq_one_letter_code
_entity_poly.pdbx_strand_id
1 'polypeptide(L)'
;MIHAKNIHKFYDKLEVLKGVDLHIKKGEIVSIVGASGAGKTTLLQILGTLDNPERNAESSLTINGENVLKLQDNETDNSKQEKTFKIISWIGAIYTLCLLLFLLFFKNKIESGLTGNIIIAVLFLPVLFVLIYLNRYFKKKSKQDKILSNFRNLNLGFIFQFHQLLPEFTALENVCIPAFMANKPKAETEKEAKRILDYLGLSHRINHKPNELSGGEQQRVAVARALINKPDVIFADEPSGNLDTHSAENLHQLFFKLRDEFGQTFVIVTHNEELANMADRKLVMVDGLISN
;
A
#
# COMPACT_ATOMS: atom_id res chain seq x y z
N MET A 1 17.65 9.30 -4.47
CA MET A 1 16.48 9.35 -3.55
C MET A 1 15.90 7.96 -3.44
N ILE A 2 15.46 7.37 -4.55
CA ILE A 2 15.07 5.96 -4.64
C ILE A 2 16.23 5.21 -5.29
N HIS A 3 16.67 4.13 -4.67
CA HIS A 3 17.67 3.21 -5.21
C HIS A 3 17.11 1.81 -5.16
N ALA A 4 16.86 1.23 -6.33
CA ALA A 4 16.47 -0.16 -6.50
C ALA A 4 17.65 -0.88 -7.18
N LYS A 5 18.09 -1.99 -6.60
CA LYS A 5 19.19 -2.80 -7.11
C LYS A 5 18.73 -4.23 -7.27
N ASN A 6 19.02 -4.83 -8.43
CA ASN A 6 18.80 -6.22 -8.75
C ASN A 6 17.38 -6.71 -8.40
N ILE A 7 16.36 -5.97 -8.84
CA ILE A 7 14.96 -6.29 -8.54
C ILE A 7 14.45 -7.38 -9.47
N HIS A 8 14.06 -8.52 -8.89
CA HIS A 8 13.38 -9.60 -9.60
C HIS A 8 11.93 -9.73 -9.13
N LYS A 9 11.06 -10.28 -10.00
CA LYS A 9 9.69 -10.62 -9.63
C LYS A 9 9.18 -11.76 -10.49
N PHE A 10 8.62 -12.77 -9.84
CA PHE A 10 7.95 -13.88 -10.47
C PHE A 10 6.45 -13.86 -10.14
N TYR A 11 5.62 -14.19 -11.13
CA TYR A 11 4.26 -14.65 -10.89
C TYR A 11 4.16 -16.09 -11.39
N ASP A 12 3.92 -17.00 -10.46
CA ASP A 12 4.03 -18.45 -10.67
C ASP A 12 5.39 -18.86 -11.26
N LYS A 13 5.44 -19.17 -12.56
CA LYS A 13 6.66 -19.57 -13.28
C LYS A 13 7.20 -18.47 -14.19
N LEU A 14 6.47 -17.37 -14.36
CA LEU A 14 6.83 -16.29 -15.26
C LEU A 14 7.65 -15.24 -14.50
N GLU A 15 8.89 -15.04 -14.94
CA GLU A 15 9.72 -13.93 -14.48
C GLU A 15 9.32 -12.64 -15.20
N VAL A 16 8.71 -11.71 -14.46
CA VAL A 16 8.24 -10.43 -14.99
C VAL A 16 9.30 -9.34 -14.86
N LEU A 17 10.09 -9.32 -13.78
CA LEU A 17 11.25 -8.45 -13.64
C LEU A 17 12.50 -9.29 -13.49
N LYS A 18 13.54 -8.98 -14.27
CA LYS A 18 14.71 -9.84 -14.48
C LYS A 18 16.02 -9.22 -13.98
N GLY A 19 15.99 -8.59 -12.80
CA GLY A 19 17.16 -7.93 -12.23
C GLY A 19 17.25 -6.47 -12.64
N VAL A 20 16.22 -5.70 -12.29
CA VAL A 20 16.14 -4.28 -12.63
C VAL A 20 16.94 -3.44 -11.62
N ASP A 21 17.87 -2.63 -12.13
CA ASP A 21 18.54 -1.56 -11.40
C ASP A 21 17.96 -0.20 -11.78
N LEU A 22 17.67 0.63 -10.78
CA LEU A 22 17.08 1.95 -10.98
C LEU A 22 17.53 2.93 -9.90
N HIS A 23 17.81 4.15 -10.33
CA HIS A 23 18.03 5.28 -9.43
C HIS A 23 17.21 6.51 -9.87
N ILE A 24 16.53 7.11 -8.91
CA ILE A 24 15.69 8.30 -9.07
C ILE A 24 16.16 9.39 -8.13
N LYS A 25 16.43 10.58 -8.67
CA LYS A 25 16.86 11.76 -7.93
C LYS A 25 15.65 12.45 -7.29
N LYS A 26 15.90 13.24 -6.24
CA LYS A 26 14.85 14.04 -5.61
C LYS A 26 14.47 15.20 -6.55
N GLY A 27 13.18 15.49 -6.69
CA GLY A 27 12.65 16.55 -7.56
C GLY A 27 12.75 16.25 -9.05
N GLU A 28 12.89 14.97 -9.41
CA GLU A 28 12.96 14.49 -10.80
C GLU A 28 11.60 13.90 -11.20
N ILE A 29 11.18 14.13 -12.45
CA ILE A 29 10.08 13.41 -13.10
C ILE A 29 10.69 12.32 -13.98
N VAL A 30 10.46 11.06 -13.62
CA VAL A 30 10.89 9.89 -14.40
C VAL A 30 9.68 9.25 -15.05
N SER A 31 9.71 9.08 -16.37
CA SER A 31 8.72 8.29 -17.10
C SER A 31 9.25 6.88 -17.38
N ILE A 32 8.37 5.88 -17.29
CA ILE A 32 8.63 4.48 -17.59
C ILE A 32 7.66 4.07 -18.70
N VAL A 33 8.21 3.79 -19.88
CA VAL A 33 7.46 3.39 -21.07
C VAL A 33 7.87 1.98 -21.50
N GLY A 34 7.15 1.39 -22.45
CA GLY A 34 7.43 0.04 -22.95
C GLY A 34 6.17 -0.70 -23.37
N ALA A 35 6.35 -1.81 -24.08
CA ALA A 35 5.25 -2.64 -24.57
C ALA A 35 4.33 -3.12 -23.43
N SER A 36 3.10 -3.51 -23.79
CA SER A 36 2.22 -4.20 -22.84
C SER A 36 2.89 -5.49 -22.37
N GLY A 37 2.84 -5.78 -21.06
CA GLY A 37 3.52 -6.94 -20.48
C GLY A 37 5.02 -6.77 -20.17
N ALA A 38 5.63 -5.63 -20.49
CA ALA A 38 7.07 -5.41 -20.25
C ALA A 38 7.48 -5.30 -18.76
N GLY A 39 6.52 -5.29 -17.82
CA GLY A 39 6.77 -5.21 -16.38
C GLY A 39 6.66 -3.83 -15.75
N LYS A 40 6.19 -2.80 -16.49
CA LYS A 40 6.10 -1.39 -16.03
C LYS A 40 5.33 -1.22 -14.73
N THR A 41 4.07 -1.65 -14.70
CA THR A 41 3.19 -1.56 -13.53
C THR A 41 3.73 -2.37 -12.36
N THR A 42 4.29 -3.57 -12.62
CA THR A 42 4.92 -4.39 -11.58
C THR A 42 6.11 -3.69 -10.93
N LEU A 43 6.98 -3.07 -11.74
CA LEU A 43 8.10 -2.27 -11.23
C LEU A 43 7.59 -1.09 -10.40
N LEU A 44 6.63 -0.32 -10.91
CA LEU A 44 6.04 0.82 -10.19
C LEU A 44 5.43 0.39 -8.85
N GLN A 45 4.69 -0.72 -8.81
CA GLN A 45 4.08 -1.26 -7.59
C GLN A 45 5.13 -1.70 -6.56
N ILE A 46 6.24 -2.31 -6.99
CA ILE A 46 7.35 -2.69 -6.10
C ILE A 46 8.04 -1.44 -5.53
N LEU A 47 8.37 -0.46 -6.38
CA LEU A 47 8.94 0.81 -5.94
C LEU A 47 8.00 1.55 -4.98
N GLY A 48 6.70 1.46 -5.23
CA GLY A 48 5.62 2.00 -4.40
C GLY A 48 5.26 1.16 -3.19
N THR A 49 5.94 0.04 -2.92
CA THR A 49 5.66 -0.84 -1.76
C THR A 49 4.25 -1.45 -1.73
N LEU A 50 3.60 -1.51 -2.90
CA LEU A 50 2.30 -2.15 -3.10
C LEU A 50 2.44 -3.64 -3.42
N ASP A 51 3.61 -4.04 -3.92
CA ASP A 51 4.00 -5.44 -4.11
C ASP A 51 5.43 -5.66 -3.60
N ASN A 52 5.76 -6.93 -3.34
CA ASN A 52 7.06 -7.35 -2.84
C ASN A 52 7.90 -7.93 -4.00
N PRO A 53 9.19 -7.58 -4.12
CA PRO A 53 10.09 -8.23 -5.06
C PRO A 53 10.44 -9.65 -4.59
N GLU A 54 11.07 -10.41 -5.48
CA GLU A 54 11.63 -11.71 -5.13
C GLU A 54 12.81 -11.56 -4.16
N ARG A 55 12.92 -12.51 -3.23
CA ARG A 55 13.93 -12.46 -2.17
C ARG A 55 15.28 -12.87 -2.72
N ASN A 56 16.22 -11.93 -2.73
CA ASN A 56 17.59 -12.16 -3.11
C ASN A 56 18.51 -11.41 -2.15
N ALA A 57 19.61 -12.03 -1.71
CA ALA A 57 20.60 -11.36 -0.86
C ALA A 57 21.23 -10.13 -1.55
N GLU A 58 21.25 -10.13 -2.89
CA GLU A 58 21.78 -9.05 -3.71
C GLU A 58 20.75 -7.96 -4.02
N SER A 59 19.46 -8.18 -3.72
CA SER A 59 18.42 -7.18 -4.01
C SER A 59 18.32 -6.15 -2.89
N SER A 60 18.16 -4.88 -3.27
CA SER A 60 17.97 -3.80 -2.30
C SER A 60 17.03 -2.75 -2.85
N LEU A 61 16.13 -2.25 -1.99
CA LEU A 61 15.29 -1.10 -2.28
C LEU A 61 15.40 -0.12 -1.12
N THR A 62 15.91 1.07 -1.42
CA THR A 62 15.96 2.17 -0.45
C THR A 62 15.21 3.40 -0.97
N ILE A 63 14.50 4.07 -0.07
CA ILE A 63 13.81 5.34 -0.32
C ILE A 63 14.26 6.29 0.79
N ASN A 64 14.87 7.42 0.43
CA ASN A 64 15.46 8.37 1.38
C ASN A 64 16.46 7.73 2.36
N GLY A 65 17.18 6.70 1.91
CA GLY A 65 18.13 5.95 2.73
C GLY A 65 17.50 4.90 3.65
N GLU A 66 16.17 4.88 3.79
CA GLU A 66 15.47 3.81 4.52
C GLU A 66 15.38 2.56 3.67
N ASN A 67 15.79 1.40 4.21
CA ASN A 67 15.68 0.12 3.53
C ASN A 67 14.25 -0.41 3.65
N VAL A 68 13.52 -0.35 2.55
CA VAL A 68 12.10 -0.71 2.48
C VAL A 68 11.89 -2.22 2.47
N LEU A 69 12.82 -2.98 1.88
CA LEU A 69 12.73 -4.45 1.89
C LEU A 69 12.79 -4.98 3.32
N LYS A 70 13.56 -4.37 4.22
CA LYS A 70 13.55 -4.73 5.64
C LYS A 70 12.20 -4.45 6.33
N LEU A 71 11.49 -3.41 5.90
CA LEU A 71 10.15 -3.10 6.40
C LEU A 71 9.14 -4.16 5.93
N GLN A 72 9.31 -4.69 4.72
CA GLN A 72 8.54 -5.81 4.15
C GLN A 72 8.95 -7.17 4.78
N ASP A 73 10.25 -7.41 4.99
CA ASP A 73 10.84 -8.71 5.37
C ASP A 73 10.52 -9.19 6.78
N ASN A 74 10.05 -8.31 7.66
CA ASN A 74 9.52 -8.80 8.94
C ASN A 74 8.32 -9.76 8.70
N GLU A 75 7.72 -9.81 7.50
CA GLU A 75 6.68 -10.78 7.13
C GLU A 75 7.22 -12.22 7.02
N THR A 76 8.52 -12.43 6.81
CA THR A 76 9.09 -13.79 6.70
C THR A 76 9.08 -14.55 8.01
N ASP A 77 9.30 -13.84 9.12
CA ASP A 77 9.18 -14.38 10.46
C ASP A 77 7.74 -14.88 10.69
N ASN A 78 6.77 -14.26 10.02
CA ASN A 78 5.40 -14.73 10.01
C ASN A 78 5.23 -16.06 9.27
N SER A 79 6.00 -16.45 8.25
CA SER A 79 5.76 -17.72 7.52
C SER A 79 5.96 -18.98 8.38
N LYS A 80 7.03 -19.03 9.19
CA LYS A 80 7.24 -20.09 10.20
C LYS A 80 6.21 -19.97 11.32
N GLN A 81 5.98 -18.75 11.82
CA GLN A 81 4.97 -18.52 12.86
C GLN A 81 3.54 -18.83 12.38
N GLU A 82 3.25 -18.74 11.09
CA GLU A 82 1.95 -18.98 10.46
C GLU A 82 1.73 -20.48 10.26
N LYS A 83 2.78 -21.24 9.91
CA LYS A 83 2.76 -22.71 10.02
C LYS A 83 2.51 -23.15 11.46
N THR A 84 3.26 -22.61 12.42
CA THR A 84 3.07 -22.90 13.85
C THR A 84 1.68 -22.49 14.34
N PHE A 85 1.16 -21.35 13.88
CA PHE A 85 -0.19 -20.87 14.16
C PHE A 85 -1.25 -21.83 13.62
N LYS A 86 -1.14 -22.26 12.36
CA LYS A 86 -2.07 -23.24 11.75
C LYS A 86 -2.11 -24.52 12.58
N ILE A 87 -0.94 -25.01 13.00
CA ILE A 87 -0.82 -26.21 13.85
C ILE A 87 -1.48 -25.98 15.21
N ILE A 88 -1.12 -24.92 15.94
CA ILE A 88 -1.66 -24.62 17.28
C ILE A 88 -3.17 -24.37 17.23
N SER A 89 -3.66 -23.69 16.19
CA SER A 89 -5.09 -23.43 15.98
C SER A 89 -5.86 -24.72 15.71
N TRP A 90 -5.33 -25.63 14.88
CA TRP A 90 -5.94 -26.94 14.62
C TRP A 90 -5.94 -27.83 15.86
N ILE A 91 -4.81 -27.94 16.56
CA ILE A 91 -4.72 -28.71 17.81
C ILE A 91 -5.69 -28.15 18.86
N GLY A 92 -5.75 -26.82 18.98
CA GLY A 92 -6.69 -26.14 19.86
C GLY A 92 -8.15 -26.44 19.52
N ALA A 93 -8.51 -26.41 18.24
CA ALA A 93 -9.87 -26.73 17.77
C ALA A 93 -10.26 -28.19 18.06
N ILE A 94 -9.36 -29.13 17.78
CA ILE A 94 -9.56 -30.56 18.10
C ILE A 94 -9.72 -30.74 19.61
N TYR A 95 -8.85 -30.12 20.42
CA TYR A 95 -8.94 -30.19 21.87
C TYR A 95 -10.27 -29.63 22.40
N THR A 96 -10.72 -28.47 21.90
CA THR A 96 -12.01 -27.90 22.31
C THR A 96 -13.20 -28.80 21.96
N LEU A 97 -13.14 -29.49 20.80
CA LEU A 97 -14.18 -30.46 20.41
C LEU A 97 -14.17 -31.70 21.31
N CYS A 98 -13.00 -32.26 21.57
CA CYS A 98 -12.83 -33.37 22.51
C CYS A 98 -13.29 -33.00 23.93
N LEU A 99 -12.98 -31.79 24.38
CA LEU A 99 -13.40 -31.27 25.68
C LEU A 99 -14.94 -31.12 25.75
N LEU A 100 -15.57 -30.61 24.69
CA LEU A 100 -17.03 -30.53 24.57
C LEU A 100 -17.68 -31.92 24.66
N LEU A 101 -17.16 -32.89 23.91
CA LEU A 101 -17.64 -34.28 23.95
C LEU A 101 -17.43 -34.92 25.32
N PHE A 102 -16.25 -34.73 25.93
CA PHE A 102 -15.97 -35.22 27.27
C PHE A 102 -16.94 -34.63 28.30
N LEU A 103 -17.16 -33.32 28.26
CA LEU A 103 -18.13 -32.66 29.14
C LEU A 103 -19.56 -33.14 28.88
N LEU A 104 -19.96 -33.44 27.65
CA LEU A 104 -21.29 -34.00 27.34
C LEU A 104 -21.50 -35.40 27.92
N PHE A 105 -20.52 -36.31 27.74
CA PHE A 105 -20.64 -37.70 28.19
C PHE A 105 -20.41 -37.88 29.70
N PHE A 106 -19.56 -37.04 30.30
CA PHE A 106 -19.13 -37.20 31.69
C PHE A 106 -19.68 -36.12 32.63
N LYS A 107 -20.55 -35.21 32.16
CA LYS A 107 -21.17 -34.16 32.98
C LYS A 107 -21.75 -34.70 34.29
N ASN A 108 -22.44 -35.85 34.20
CA ASN A 108 -23.16 -36.46 35.31
C ASN A 108 -22.24 -37.21 36.29
N LYS A 109 -20.97 -37.42 35.94
CA LYS A 109 -19.96 -38.10 36.78
C LYS A 109 -19.06 -37.11 37.53
N ILE A 110 -19.09 -35.82 37.18
CA ILE A 110 -18.31 -34.79 37.86
C ILE A 110 -19.10 -34.34 39.08
N GLU A 111 -18.56 -34.57 40.28
CA GLU A 111 -19.19 -34.14 41.54
C GLU A 111 -19.38 -32.63 41.58
N SER A 112 -20.57 -32.19 42.04
CA SER A 112 -20.88 -30.79 42.30
C SER A 112 -20.23 -30.34 43.60
N GLY A 113 -18.93 -30.00 43.55
CA GLY A 113 -18.14 -29.54 44.69
C GLY A 113 -16.85 -28.84 44.26
N LEU A 114 -16.03 -28.42 45.24
CA LEU A 114 -14.77 -27.70 44.99
C LEU A 114 -13.81 -28.51 44.08
N THR A 115 -13.74 -29.82 44.27
CA THR A 115 -12.96 -30.77 43.47
C THR A 115 -13.41 -30.79 42.00
N GLY A 116 -14.71 -30.84 41.75
CA GLY A 116 -15.28 -30.77 40.40
C GLY A 116 -14.96 -29.46 39.66
N ASN A 117 -15.04 -28.33 40.37
CA ASN A 117 -14.70 -27.02 39.81
C ASN A 117 -13.21 -26.92 39.44
N ILE A 118 -12.31 -27.49 40.26
CA ILE A 118 -10.87 -27.53 39.97
C ILE A 118 -10.59 -28.38 38.72
N ILE A 119 -11.24 -29.54 38.60
CA ILE A 119 -11.10 -30.43 37.43
C ILE A 119 -11.53 -29.69 36.15
N ILE A 120 -12.68 -29.02 36.19
CA ILE A 120 -13.17 -28.22 35.05
C ILE A 120 -12.17 -27.10 34.72
N ALA A 121 -11.67 -26.35 35.71
CA ALA A 121 -10.71 -25.27 35.47
C ALA A 121 -9.40 -25.75 34.82
N VAL A 122 -8.88 -26.91 35.25
CA VAL A 122 -7.67 -27.52 34.66
C VAL A 122 -7.92 -27.94 33.21
N LEU A 123 -9.10 -28.47 32.90
CA LEU A 123 -9.49 -28.84 31.52
C LEU A 123 -9.62 -27.63 30.59
N PHE A 124 -9.95 -26.44 31.10
CA PHE A 124 -10.00 -25.22 30.29
C PHE A 124 -8.64 -24.51 30.14
N LEU A 125 -7.63 -24.88 30.93
CA LEU A 125 -6.31 -24.24 30.93
C LEU A 125 -5.63 -24.27 29.53
N PRO A 126 -5.63 -25.39 28.78
CA PRO A 126 -5.04 -25.44 27.44
C PRO A 126 -5.76 -24.53 26.43
N VAL A 127 -7.09 -24.40 26.55
CA VAL A 127 -7.89 -23.49 25.73
C VAL A 127 -7.48 -22.04 25.99
N LEU A 128 -7.28 -21.67 27.26
CA LEU A 128 -6.81 -20.34 27.64
C LEU A 128 -5.41 -20.05 27.08
N PHE A 129 -4.48 -21.02 27.13
CA PHE A 129 -3.14 -20.88 26.56
C PHE A 129 -3.17 -20.67 25.04
N VAL A 130 -4.01 -21.41 24.32
CA VAL A 130 -4.22 -21.23 22.88
C VAL A 130 -4.77 -19.82 22.61
N LEU A 131 -5.79 -19.36 23.35
CA LEU A 131 -6.35 -18.01 23.20
C LEU A 131 -5.30 -16.91 23.44
N ILE A 132 -4.46 -17.04 24.47
CA ILE A 132 -3.37 -16.10 24.76
C ILE A 132 -2.34 -16.09 23.61
N TYR A 133 -1.98 -17.27 23.10
CA TYR A 133 -1.06 -17.39 21.96
C TYR A 133 -1.64 -16.74 20.70
N LEU A 134 -2.90 -17.03 20.36
CA LEU A 134 -3.60 -16.42 19.22
C LEU A 134 -3.63 -14.90 19.34
N ASN A 135 -4.02 -14.37 20.50
CA ASN A 135 -4.05 -12.92 20.75
C ASN A 135 -2.67 -12.27 20.57
N ARG A 136 -1.61 -12.88 21.11
CA ARG A 136 -0.23 -12.39 20.93
C ARG A 136 0.20 -12.42 19.46
N TYR A 137 -0.11 -13.50 18.74
CA TYR A 137 0.20 -13.64 17.32
C TYR A 137 -0.49 -12.55 16.47
N PHE A 138 -1.81 -12.38 16.64
CA PHE A 138 -2.55 -11.34 15.91
C PHE A 138 -2.08 -9.93 16.23
N LYS A 139 -1.74 -9.64 17.50
CA LYS A 139 -1.20 -8.34 17.90
C LYS A 139 0.17 -8.04 17.27
N LYS A 140 1.04 -9.04 17.11
CA LYS A 140 2.35 -8.88 16.45
C LYS A 140 2.19 -8.64 14.95
N LYS A 141 1.40 -9.48 14.25
CA LYS A 141 1.13 -9.34 12.80
C LYS A 141 0.52 -7.98 12.46
N SER A 142 -0.52 -7.57 13.21
CA SER A 142 -1.19 -6.27 13.03
C SER A 142 -0.25 -5.06 13.23
N LYS A 143 0.72 -5.13 14.15
CA LYS A 143 1.66 -4.02 14.39
C LYS A 143 2.61 -3.80 13.22
N GLN A 144 2.87 -4.82 12.43
CA GLN A 144 3.92 -4.79 11.41
C GLN A 144 3.41 -4.30 10.06
N ASP A 145 2.25 -4.81 9.60
CA ASP A 145 1.55 -4.27 8.42
C ASP A 145 1.29 -2.77 8.60
N LYS A 146 1.12 -2.35 9.86
CA LYS A 146 0.98 -0.95 10.26
C LYS A 146 2.25 -0.13 10.08
N ILE A 147 3.46 -0.68 10.19
CA ILE A 147 4.71 0.07 9.98
C ILE A 147 4.87 0.42 8.50
N LEU A 148 4.82 -0.58 7.62
CA LEU A 148 4.98 -0.36 6.17
C LEU A 148 3.83 0.50 5.61
N SER A 149 2.59 0.24 6.05
CA SER A 149 1.45 1.05 5.62
C SER A 149 1.54 2.48 6.12
N ASN A 150 2.10 2.72 7.32
CA ASN A 150 2.33 4.08 7.82
C ASN A 150 3.46 4.78 7.06
N PHE A 151 4.55 4.08 6.76
CA PHE A 151 5.61 4.58 5.89
C PHE A 151 5.04 5.00 4.53
N ARG A 152 4.25 4.12 3.89
CA ARG A 152 3.59 4.41 2.62
C ARG A 152 2.67 5.62 2.72
N ASN A 153 1.81 5.68 3.73
CA ASN A 153 0.86 6.76 3.91
C ASN A 153 1.51 8.14 4.12
N LEU A 154 2.67 8.18 4.78
CA LEU A 154 3.38 9.43 5.08
C LEU A 154 4.30 9.88 3.95
N ASN A 155 5.00 8.94 3.30
CA ASN A 155 6.11 9.26 2.41
C ASN A 155 5.77 9.08 0.92
N LEU A 156 4.74 8.29 0.58
CA LEU A 156 4.45 7.92 -0.81
C LEU A 156 3.03 8.36 -1.21
N GLY A 157 2.92 9.04 -2.35
CA GLY A 157 1.64 9.36 -3.00
C GLY A 157 1.36 8.44 -4.19
N PHE A 158 0.09 8.22 -4.50
CA PHE A 158 -0.33 7.38 -5.63
C PHE A 158 -1.41 8.04 -6.47
N ILE A 159 -1.24 7.94 -7.79
CA ILE A 159 -2.23 8.31 -8.80
C ILE A 159 -2.36 7.11 -9.74
N PHE A 160 -3.57 6.68 -10.03
CA PHE A 160 -3.83 5.55 -10.93
C PHE A 160 -4.70 6.01 -12.11
N GLN A 161 -4.76 5.20 -13.15
CA GLN A 161 -5.61 5.44 -14.32
C GLN A 161 -7.08 5.67 -13.94
N PHE A 162 -7.57 4.88 -12.98
CA PHE A 162 -8.82 5.16 -12.30
C PHE A 162 -8.53 5.96 -11.03
N HIS A 163 -9.24 7.07 -10.83
CA HIS A 163 -9.06 7.99 -9.71
C HIS A 163 -9.20 7.34 -8.32
N GLN A 164 -9.84 6.16 -8.21
CA GLN A 164 -10.05 5.42 -6.96
C GLN A 164 -10.64 6.28 -5.83
N LEU A 165 -11.49 7.25 -6.18
CA LEU A 165 -12.20 8.06 -5.20
C LEU A 165 -13.33 7.24 -4.59
N LEU A 166 -13.56 7.40 -3.29
CA LEU A 166 -14.67 6.77 -2.61
C LEU A 166 -15.97 7.55 -2.94
N PRO A 167 -16.97 6.91 -3.57
CA PRO A 167 -18.15 7.58 -4.11
C PRO A 167 -19.07 8.17 -3.05
N GLU A 168 -19.01 7.67 -1.81
CA GLU A 168 -19.83 8.13 -0.69
C GLU A 168 -19.34 9.49 -0.14
N PHE A 169 -18.08 9.82 -0.38
CA PHE A 169 -17.39 10.97 0.21
C PHE A 169 -17.24 12.11 -0.81
N THR A 170 -17.26 13.33 -0.31
CA THR A 170 -16.99 14.54 -1.11
C THR A 170 -15.52 14.61 -1.56
N ALA A 171 -15.21 15.54 -2.46
CA ALA A 171 -13.84 15.82 -2.88
C ALA A 171 -12.93 16.16 -1.68
N LEU A 172 -13.40 17.04 -0.77
CA LEU A 172 -12.67 17.40 0.43
C LEU A 172 -12.39 16.18 1.31
N GLU A 173 -13.42 15.37 1.59
CA GLU A 173 -13.28 14.19 2.44
C GLU A 173 -12.33 13.16 1.83
N ASN A 174 -12.43 12.91 0.52
CA ASN A 174 -11.52 12.02 -0.20
C ASN A 174 -10.04 12.45 -0.04
N VAL A 175 -9.77 13.76 -0.11
CA VAL A 175 -8.42 14.31 0.07
C VAL A 175 -7.93 14.15 1.51
N CYS A 176 -8.82 14.27 2.51
CA CYS A 176 -8.44 14.19 3.92
C CYS A 176 -8.12 12.78 4.41
N ILE A 177 -8.62 11.72 3.75
CA ILE A 177 -8.50 10.32 4.22
C ILE A 177 -7.06 9.93 4.61
N PRO A 178 -6.02 10.12 3.77
CA PRO A 178 -4.66 9.70 4.11
C PRO A 178 -4.11 10.40 5.37
N ALA A 179 -4.45 11.68 5.56
CA ALA A 179 -4.05 12.44 6.73
C ALA A 179 -4.77 11.99 8.00
N PHE A 180 -6.06 11.63 7.90
CA PHE A 180 -6.80 11.02 9.02
C PHE A 180 -6.25 9.64 9.40
N MET A 181 -5.84 8.83 8.41
CA MET A 181 -5.17 7.55 8.66
C MET A 181 -3.83 7.73 9.39
N ALA A 182 -3.16 8.88 9.20
CA ALA A 182 -1.97 9.28 9.95
C ALA A 182 -2.28 9.91 11.32
N ASN A 183 -3.55 9.92 11.76
CA ASN A 183 -4.04 10.56 12.99
C ASN A 183 -3.77 12.07 13.06
N LYS A 184 -3.73 12.77 11.92
CA LYS A 184 -3.59 14.23 11.90
C LYS A 184 -4.88 14.91 12.39
N PRO A 185 -4.80 16.05 13.09
CA PRO A 185 -5.97 16.76 13.58
C PRO A 185 -6.94 17.16 12.45
N LYS A 186 -8.25 17.01 12.69
CA LYS A 186 -9.29 17.28 11.68
C LYS A 186 -9.22 18.71 11.13
N ALA A 187 -9.15 19.70 12.01
CA ALA A 187 -9.17 21.11 11.63
C ALA A 187 -7.96 21.51 10.77
N GLU A 188 -6.76 21.02 11.10
CA GLU A 188 -5.55 21.28 10.33
C GLU A 188 -5.60 20.57 8.95
N THR A 189 -6.06 19.32 8.95
CA THR A 189 -6.17 18.52 7.73
C THR A 189 -7.15 19.13 6.73
N GLU A 190 -8.35 19.51 7.17
CA GLU A 190 -9.34 20.13 6.29
C GLU A 190 -8.87 21.49 5.77
N LYS A 191 -8.13 22.26 6.58
CA LYS A 191 -7.54 23.53 6.15
C LYS A 191 -6.52 23.31 5.03
N GLU A 192 -5.62 22.35 5.19
CA GLU A 192 -4.62 22.02 4.18
C GLU A 192 -5.25 21.40 2.93
N ALA A 193 -6.22 20.50 3.08
CA ALA A 193 -6.93 19.91 1.96
C ALA A 193 -7.65 20.97 1.11
N LYS A 194 -8.31 21.95 1.75
CA LYS A 194 -8.92 23.10 1.06
C LYS A 194 -7.88 23.93 0.31
N ARG A 195 -6.71 24.19 0.91
CA ARG A 195 -5.61 24.91 0.27
C ARG A 195 -5.09 24.19 -0.98
N ILE A 196 -4.93 22.87 -0.92
CA ILE A 196 -4.46 22.06 -2.05
C ILE A 196 -5.54 22.01 -3.15
N LEU A 197 -6.80 21.79 -2.79
CA LEU A 197 -7.91 21.79 -3.75
C LEU A 197 -8.06 23.15 -4.43
N ASP A 198 -7.87 24.26 -3.71
CA ASP A 198 -7.88 25.60 -4.28
C ASP A 198 -6.76 25.79 -5.31
N TYR A 199 -5.53 25.42 -4.96
CA TYR A 199 -4.38 25.46 -5.87
C TYR A 199 -4.62 24.66 -7.16
N LEU A 200 -5.39 23.56 -7.06
CA LEU A 200 -5.75 22.69 -8.19
C LEU A 200 -7.02 23.15 -8.93
N GLY A 201 -7.54 24.35 -8.63
CA GLY A 201 -8.71 24.93 -9.29
C GLY A 201 -10.04 24.27 -8.91
N LEU A 202 -10.11 23.61 -7.75
CA LEU A 202 -11.26 22.82 -7.29
C LEU A 202 -12.01 23.45 -6.09
N SER A 203 -11.75 24.71 -5.76
CA SER A 203 -12.42 25.41 -4.65
C SER A 203 -13.94 25.41 -4.72
N HIS A 204 -14.51 25.55 -5.93
CA HIS A 204 -15.96 25.51 -6.13
C HIS A 204 -16.55 24.08 -6.09
N ARG A 205 -15.69 23.06 -6.07
CA ARG A 205 -16.07 21.64 -6.14
C ARG A 205 -15.86 20.87 -4.84
N ILE A 206 -15.38 21.51 -3.77
CA ILE A 206 -14.96 20.80 -2.55
C ILE A 206 -16.03 19.88 -1.92
N ASN A 207 -17.30 20.25 -2.04
CA ASN A 207 -18.43 19.50 -1.45
C ASN A 207 -19.12 18.56 -2.44
N HIS A 208 -18.63 18.48 -3.68
CA HIS A 208 -19.20 17.58 -4.69
C HIS A 208 -18.68 16.16 -4.46
N LYS A 209 -19.53 15.18 -4.72
CA LYS A 209 -19.19 13.76 -4.77
C LYS A 209 -18.57 13.40 -6.13
N PRO A 210 -17.83 12.29 -6.25
CA PRO A 210 -17.16 11.91 -7.48
C PRO A 210 -18.07 11.89 -8.71
N ASN A 211 -19.30 11.40 -8.59
CA ASN A 211 -20.27 11.35 -9.70
C ASN A 211 -20.76 12.72 -10.19
N GLU A 212 -20.47 13.80 -9.46
CA GLU A 212 -20.80 15.18 -9.83
C GLU A 212 -19.59 15.94 -10.41
N LEU A 213 -18.44 15.26 -10.55
CA LEU A 213 -17.19 15.79 -11.10
C LEU A 213 -16.91 15.19 -12.48
N SER A 214 -16.34 15.97 -13.38
CA SER A 214 -15.75 15.47 -14.63
C SER A 214 -14.56 14.55 -14.36
N GLY A 215 -14.20 13.68 -15.32
CA GLY A 215 -13.05 12.78 -15.18
C GLY A 215 -11.74 13.53 -14.86
N GLY A 216 -11.52 14.68 -15.51
CA GLY A 216 -10.35 15.54 -15.22
C GLY A 216 -10.39 16.15 -13.81
N GLU A 217 -11.55 16.59 -13.34
CA GLU A 217 -11.72 17.07 -11.96
C GLU A 217 -11.49 15.95 -10.93
N GLN A 218 -12.05 14.75 -11.16
CA GLN A 218 -11.82 13.57 -10.30
C GLN A 218 -10.33 13.23 -10.21
N GLN A 219 -9.61 13.30 -11.34
CA GLN A 219 -8.19 13.02 -11.35
C GLN A 219 -7.39 14.09 -10.59
N ARG A 220 -7.76 15.37 -10.70
CA ARG A 220 -7.17 16.43 -9.86
C ARG A 220 -7.47 16.24 -8.37
N VAL A 221 -8.65 15.73 -7.99
CA VAL A 221 -8.92 15.33 -6.59
C VAL A 221 -8.00 14.19 -6.16
N ALA A 222 -7.72 13.21 -7.03
CA ALA A 222 -6.77 12.14 -6.73
C ALA A 222 -5.34 12.68 -6.55
N VAL A 223 -4.91 13.67 -7.35
CA VAL A 223 -3.64 14.39 -7.16
C VAL A 223 -3.62 15.10 -5.81
N ALA A 224 -4.69 15.82 -5.46
CA ALA A 224 -4.81 16.51 -4.17
C ALA A 224 -4.65 15.52 -2.99
N ARG A 225 -5.32 14.36 -3.09
CA ARG A 225 -5.25 13.28 -2.10
C ARG A 225 -3.85 12.71 -1.97
N ALA A 226 -3.12 12.54 -3.09
CA ALA A 226 -1.74 12.08 -3.06
C ALA A 226 -0.81 13.09 -2.34
N LEU A 227 -1.09 14.38 -2.46
CA LEU A 227 -0.25 15.45 -1.91
C LEU A 227 -0.49 15.77 -0.42
N ILE A 228 -1.63 15.37 0.17
CA ILE A 228 -2.07 15.85 1.50
C ILE A 228 -1.04 15.60 2.63
N ASN A 229 -0.30 14.50 2.54
CA ASN A 229 0.74 14.16 3.52
C ASN A 229 2.12 14.69 3.17
N LYS A 230 2.25 15.45 2.08
CA LYS A 230 3.51 15.99 1.53
C LYS A 230 4.51 14.86 1.26
N PRO A 231 4.15 13.88 0.41
CA PRO A 231 4.98 12.72 0.17
C PRO A 231 6.29 13.10 -0.52
N ASP A 232 7.34 12.32 -0.28
CA ASP A 232 8.63 12.49 -0.93
C ASP A 232 8.58 12.15 -2.44
N VAL A 233 7.69 11.23 -2.80
CA VAL A 233 7.50 10.75 -4.18
C VAL A 233 6.03 10.47 -4.46
N ILE A 234 5.61 10.76 -5.69
CA ILE A 234 4.32 10.34 -6.22
C ILE A 234 4.56 9.31 -7.33
N PHE A 235 3.95 8.13 -7.16
CA PHE A 235 3.89 7.10 -8.19
C PHE A 235 2.60 7.26 -8.99
N ALA A 236 2.71 7.28 -10.31
CA ALA A 236 1.58 7.42 -11.20
C ALA A 236 1.53 6.26 -12.21
N ASP A 237 0.42 5.53 -12.25
CA ASP A 237 0.21 4.45 -13.22
C ASP A 237 -0.87 4.89 -14.23
N GLU A 238 -0.46 5.21 -15.46
CA GLU A 238 -1.31 5.72 -16.53
C GLU A 238 -2.25 6.86 -16.09
N PRO A 239 -1.75 7.93 -15.43
CA PRO A 239 -2.58 8.91 -14.75
C PRO A 239 -3.55 9.69 -15.65
N SER A 240 -3.36 9.63 -16.97
CA SER A 240 -4.20 10.32 -17.97
C SER A 240 -4.95 9.37 -18.91
N GLY A 241 -4.85 8.06 -18.72
CA GLY A 241 -5.32 7.06 -19.68
C GLY A 241 -6.85 7.06 -19.93
N ASN A 242 -7.63 7.66 -19.04
CA ASN A 242 -9.09 7.77 -19.16
C ASN A 242 -9.58 9.21 -19.39
N LEU A 243 -8.68 10.15 -19.68
CA LEU A 243 -9.00 11.56 -19.87
C LEU A 243 -9.10 11.92 -21.35
N ASP A 244 -9.91 12.93 -21.68
CA ASP A 244 -9.82 13.59 -22.98
C ASP A 244 -8.48 14.32 -23.13
N THR A 245 -8.09 14.62 -24.37
CA THR A 245 -6.78 15.20 -24.70
C THR A 245 -6.50 16.48 -23.92
N HIS A 246 -7.47 17.39 -23.80
CA HIS A 246 -7.28 18.67 -23.12
C HIS A 246 -7.15 18.47 -21.61
N SER A 247 -7.96 17.62 -20.99
CA SER A 247 -7.84 17.27 -19.58
C SER A 247 -6.52 16.55 -19.27
N ALA A 248 -6.05 15.69 -20.17
CA ALA A 248 -4.77 14.99 -20.05
C ALA A 248 -3.59 15.97 -20.07
N GLU A 249 -3.54 16.88 -21.06
CA GLU A 249 -2.48 17.88 -21.18
C GLU A 249 -2.40 18.79 -19.94
N ASN A 250 -3.55 19.27 -19.46
CA ASN A 250 -3.61 20.06 -18.22
C ASN A 250 -3.08 19.30 -17.01
N LEU A 251 -3.38 18.00 -16.91
CA LEU A 251 -2.85 17.14 -15.83
C LEU A 251 -1.34 16.95 -15.96
N HIS A 252 -0.82 16.77 -17.18
CA HIS A 252 0.61 16.64 -17.42
C HIS A 252 1.34 17.91 -16.99
N GLN A 253 0.91 19.07 -17.48
CA GLN A 253 1.48 20.38 -17.11
C GLN A 253 1.45 20.61 -15.60
N LEU A 254 0.38 20.15 -14.91
CA LEU A 254 0.30 20.21 -13.46
C LEU A 254 1.42 19.43 -12.75
N PHE A 255 1.82 18.25 -13.25
CA PHE A 255 2.94 17.51 -12.65
C PHE A 255 4.26 18.30 -12.72
N PHE A 256 4.54 18.92 -13.86
CA PHE A 256 5.73 19.77 -14.03
C PHE A 256 5.67 20.99 -13.13
N LYS A 257 4.51 21.65 -13.03
CA LYS A 257 4.30 22.76 -12.10
C LYS A 257 4.56 22.35 -10.64
N LEU A 258 4.07 21.18 -10.22
CA LEU A 258 4.30 20.66 -8.87
C LEU A 258 5.78 20.35 -8.61
N ARG A 259 6.50 19.84 -9.62
CA ARG A 259 7.95 19.64 -9.54
C ARG A 259 8.67 20.99 -9.42
N ASP A 260 8.36 21.94 -10.29
CA ASP A 260 9.04 23.25 -10.36
C ASP A 260 8.82 24.06 -9.08
N GLU A 261 7.60 24.09 -8.55
CA GLU A 261 7.25 24.92 -7.39
C GLU A 261 7.54 24.26 -6.03
N PHE A 262 7.37 22.93 -5.93
CA PHE A 262 7.50 22.21 -4.65
C PHE A 262 8.66 21.22 -4.60
N GLY A 263 9.40 21.01 -5.70
CA GLY A 263 10.44 19.99 -5.78
C GLY A 263 9.88 18.56 -5.66
N GLN A 264 8.62 18.36 -6.03
CA GLN A 264 7.96 17.05 -5.94
C GLN A 264 8.60 16.06 -6.92
N THR A 265 8.94 14.87 -6.43
CA THR A 265 9.45 13.78 -7.27
C THR A 265 8.30 12.96 -7.83
N PHE A 266 8.38 12.58 -9.12
CA PHE A 266 7.37 11.73 -9.77
C PHE A 266 8.02 10.53 -10.47
N VAL A 267 7.34 9.39 -10.38
CA VAL A 267 7.64 8.18 -11.16
C VAL A 267 6.37 7.78 -11.87
N ILE A 268 6.36 7.87 -13.20
CA ILE A 268 5.16 7.78 -14.01
C ILE A 268 5.31 6.62 -14.98
N VAL A 269 4.46 5.60 -14.88
CA VAL A 269 4.25 4.64 -15.96
C VAL A 269 3.26 5.24 -16.94
N THR A 270 3.61 5.28 -18.23
CA THR A 270 2.68 5.75 -19.24
C THR A 270 2.87 5.12 -20.62
N HIS A 271 1.77 5.03 -21.38
CA HIS A 271 1.73 4.77 -22.81
C HIS A 271 1.63 6.06 -23.65
N ASN A 272 1.47 7.22 -23.01
CA ASN A 272 1.43 8.50 -23.69
C ASN A 272 2.86 9.00 -23.98
N GLU A 273 3.26 8.96 -25.25
CA GLU A 273 4.60 9.39 -25.69
C GLU A 273 4.88 10.87 -25.40
N GLU A 274 3.88 11.74 -25.47
CA GLU A 274 4.05 13.17 -25.18
C GLU A 274 4.47 13.37 -23.71
N LEU A 275 3.69 12.85 -22.76
CA LEU A 275 4.04 12.89 -21.33
C LEU A 275 5.40 12.23 -21.06
N ALA A 276 5.66 11.09 -21.71
CA ALA A 276 6.91 10.38 -21.52
C ALA A 276 8.12 11.20 -21.97
N ASN A 277 8.00 11.92 -23.08
CA ASN A 277 9.07 12.75 -23.66
C ASN A 277 9.22 14.10 -22.96
N MET A 278 8.19 14.58 -22.24
CA MET A 278 8.29 15.78 -21.40
C MET A 278 9.08 15.53 -20.10
N ALA A 279 9.15 14.29 -19.62
CA ALA A 279 9.82 13.94 -18.37
C ALA A 279 11.34 14.23 -18.38
N ASP A 280 11.92 14.47 -17.21
CA ASP A 280 13.37 14.75 -17.09
C ASP A 280 14.21 13.57 -17.58
N ARG A 281 13.71 12.34 -17.35
CA ARG A 281 14.27 11.09 -17.88
C ARG A 281 13.17 10.14 -18.32
N LYS A 282 13.35 9.58 -19.51
CA LYS A 282 12.54 8.48 -20.03
C LYS A 282 13.30 7.15 -19.89
N LEU A 283 12.67 6.17 -19.26
CA LEU A 283 13.15 4.81 -19.13
C LEU A 283 12.29 3.89 -19.99
N VAL A 284 12.92 3.10 -20.85
CA VAL A 284 12.21 2.15 -21.72
C VAL A 284 12.35 0.76 -21.12
N MET A 285 11.24 0.09 -20.85
CA MET A 285 11.24 -1.30 -20.40
C MET A 285 10.98 -2.26 -21.55
N VAL A 286 11.80 -3.30 -21.63
CA VAL A 286 11.69 -4.39 -22.61
C VAL A 286 11.89 -5.71 -21.86
N ASP A 287 10.90 -6.59 -21.93
CA ASP A 287 10.93 -7.95 -21.38
C ASP A 287 11.44 -8.07 -19.93
N GLY A 288 11.03 -7.14 -19.05
CA GLY A 288 11.36 -7.16 -17.63
C GLY A 288 12.71 -6.52 -17.26
N LEU A 289 13.35 -5.83 -18.21
CA LEU A 289 14.58 -5.07 -18.01
C LEU A 289 14.38 -3.61 -18.43
N ILE A 290 15.20 -2.70 -17.91
CA ILE A 290 15.31 -1.33 -18.41
C ILE A 290 16.34 -1.35 -19.54
N SER A 291 15.92 -0.97 -20.75
CA SER A 291 16.81 -0.75 -21.88
C SER A 291 17.62 0.52 -21.65
N ASN A 292 18.94 0.39 -21.77
CA ASN A 292 19.85 1.52 -21.85
C ASN A 292 19.66 2.29 -23.17
#